data_AF-A0A1Y6BQ64-F1
#
_entry.id   AF-A0A1Y6BQ64-F1
#
_cell.length_a   1.000
_cell.length_b   1.000
_cell.length_c   1.000
_cell.angle_alpha   90.00
_cell.angle_beta   90.00
_cell.angle_gamma   90.00
#
_symmetry.space_group_name_H-M   'P 1'
#
loop_
_entity.id
_entity.type
_entity.pdbx_description
1 polymer ?
#
loop_
_entity_poly.entity_id
_entity_poly.type
_entity_poly.pdbx_seq_one_letter_code
_entity_poly.pdbx_strand_id
1 'polypeptide(L)'
;MSRIVDLTEYKQQRKKLFLEKNKTFLDDYIRGFIYSHCQLSYDVFQQHYLNARQQDNEMAWDYLDFRDTLAEVVTDVIGASLWTDIQRQPWFRKGLLNRDEVMDRMISLFIIGAAVAEG
;
A
#
# COMPACT_ATOMS: atom_id res chain seq x y z
N MET A 1 20.76 -38.02 8.80
CA MET A 1 19.31 -37.73 8.81
C MET A 1 19.08 -36.46 8.02
N SER A 2 18.61 -36.57 6.78
CA SER A 2 18.30 -35.40 5.95
C SER A 2 17.06 -34.72 6.51
N ARG A 3 17.21 -33.51 7.05
CA ARG A 3 16.05 -32.68 7.41
C ARG A 3 15.38 -32.30 6.10
N ILE A 4 14.23 -32.90 5.81
CA ILE A 4 13.33 -32.41 4.77
C ILE A 4 12.88 -31.04 5.27
N VAL A 5 13.58 -29.99 4.85
CA VAL A 5 13.16 -28.62 5.10
C VAL A 5 11.91 -28.43 4.27
N ASP A 6 10.78 -28.15 4.94
CA ASP A 6 9.58 -27.75 4.23
C ASP A 6 9.89 -26.46 3.46
N LEU A 7 9.93 -26.59 2.13
CA LEU A 7 10.26 -25.51 1.22
C LEU A 7 9.29 -24.33 1.37
N THR A 8 8.07 -24.60 1.86
CA THR A 8 7.04 -23.59 2.14
C THR A 8 7.43 -22.77 3.37
N GLU A 9 7.79 -23.44 4.47
CA GLU A 9 8.20 -22.80 5.72
C GLU A 9 9.48 -21.97 5.51
N TYR A 10 10.45 -22.53 4.77
CA TYR A 10 11.67 -21.82 4.42
C TYR A 10 11.42 -20.56 3.59
N LYS A 11 10.52 -20.63 2.59
CA LYS A 11 10.12 -19.46 1.78
C LYS A 11 9.46 -18.39 2.64
N GLN A 12 8.58 -18.78 3.56
CA GLN A 12 7.91 -17.85 4.47
C GLN A 12 8.88 -17.17 5.44
N GLN A 13 9.80 -17.92 6.05
CA GLN A 13 10.85 -17.34 6.90
C GLN A 13 11.73 -16.36 6.13
N ARG A 14 12.13 -16.72 4.90
CA ARG A 14 12.96 -15.85 4.06
C ARG A 14 12.22 -14.58 3.65
N LYS A 15 10.91 -14.67 3.37
CA LYS A 15 10.05 -13.51 3.12
C LYS A 15 9.94 -12.62 4.35
N LYS A 16 9.70 -13.19 5.53
CA LYS A 16 9.60 -12.46 6.80
C LYS A 16 10.88 -11.68 7.10
N LEU A 17 12.04 -12.33 7.03
CA LEU A 17 13.34 -11.69 7.24
C LEU A 17 13.62 -10.58 6.23
N PHE A 18 13.25 -10.81 4.96
CA PHE A 18 13.38 -9.80 3.91
C PHE A 18 12.51 -8.58 4.22
N LEU A 19 11.25 -8.79 4.59
CA LEU A 19 10.32 -7.71 4.93
C LEU A 19 10.81 -6.97 6.18
N GLU A 20 11.22 -7.65 7.25
CA GLU A 20 11.75 -6.99 8.46
C GLU A 20 12.96 -6.11 8.16
N LYS A 21 13.89 -6.58 7.33
CA LYS A 21 15.10 -5.83 6.97
C LYS A 21 14.82 -4.64 6.06
N ASN A 22 13.84 -4.75 5.16
CA ASN A 22 13.56 -3.74 4.14
C ASN A 22 12.28 -2.95 4.39
N LYS A 23 11.61 -3.18 5.53
CA LYS A 23 10.33 -2.55 5.90
C LYS A 23 10.42 -1.04 5.84
N THR A 24 11.44 -0.48 6.46
CA THR A 24 11.67 0.96 6.53
C THR A 24 11.92 1.54 5.14
N PHE A 25 12.79 0.92 4.33
CA PHE A 25 13.03 1.37 2.95
C PHE A 25 11.77 1.33 2.09
N LEU A 26 10.96 0.28 2.23
CA LEU A 26 9.68 0.18 1.53
C LEU A 26 8.69 1.25 1.98
N ASP A 27 8.57 1.48 3.30
CA ASP A 27 7.69 2.50 3.87
C ASP A 27 8.10 3.90 3.43
N ASP A 28 9.39 4.24 3.55
CA ASP A 28 9.92 5.55 3.18
C ASP A 28 9.77 5.81 1.68
N TYR A 29 10.00 4.78 0.86
CA TYR A 29 9.78 4.88 -0.59
C TYR A 29 8.31 5.15 -0.93
N ILE A 30 7.39 4.38 -0.35
CA ILE A 30 5.96 4.55 -0.57
C ILE A 30 5.49 5.92 -0.05
N ARG A 31 5.99 6.38 1.09
CA ARG A 31 5.69 7.73 1.62
C ARG A 31 6.16 8.82 0.66
N GLY A 32 7.38 8.73 0.15
CA GLY A 32 7.89 9.67 -0.85
C GLY A 32 7.09 9.64 -2.15
N PHE A 33 6.63 8.47 -2.56
CA PHE A 33 5.74 8.31 -3.70
C PHE A 33 4.38 8.98 -3.47
N ILE A 34 3.75 8.73 -2.31
CA ILE A 34 2.48 9.37 -1.90
C ILE A 34 2.65 10.88 -1.87
N TYR A 35 3.71 11.40 -1.26
CA TYR A 35 3.96 12.85 -1.17
C TYR A 35 4.12 13.50 -2.55
N SER A 36 4.76 12.82 -3.49
CA SER A 36 5.00 13.35 -4.83
C SER A 36 3.80 13.22 -5.78
N HIS A 37 2.94 12.22 -5.60
CA HIS A 37 1.85 11.90 -6.54
C HIS A 37 0.44 12.13 -5.98
N CYS A 38 0.26 12.14 -4.66
CA CYS A 38 -1.02 12.41 -4.00
C CYS A 38 -1.00 13.80 -3.36
N GLN A 39 -1.58 14.78 -4.06
CA GLN A 39 -1.65 16.17 -3.58
C GLN A 39 -2.76 16.42 -2.55
N LEU A 40 -3.66 15.45 -2.35
CA LEU A 40 -4.80 15.58 -1.44
C LEU A 40 -4.60 14.66 -0.23
N SER A 41 -4.91 15.19 0.95
CA SER A 41 -4.88 14.40 2.18
C SER A 41 -6.03 13.40 2.23
N TYR A 42 -5.90 12.41 3.10
CA TYR A 42 -6.95 11.44 3.41
C TYR A 42 -8.28 12.14 3.77
N ASP A 43 -8.24 13.19 4.60
CA ASP A 43 -9.43 13.92 5.03
C ASP A 43 -10.19 14.54 3.86
N VAL A 44 -9.46 15.06 2.87
CA VAL A 44 -10.06 15.64 1.66
C VAL A 44 -10.71 14.55 0.82
N PHE A 45 -10.04 13.41 0.63
CA PHE A 45 -10.63 12.26 -0.06
C PHE A 45 -11.88 11.73 0.64
N GLN A 46 -11.85 11.61 1.97
CA GLN A 46 -12.98 11.16 2.76
C GLN A 46 -14.17 12.12 2.64
N GLN A 47 -13.93 13.44 2.71
CA GLN A 47 -14.98 14.43 2.53
C GLN A 47 -15.57 14.38 1.12
N HIS A 48 -14.75 14.26 0.07
CA HIS A 48 -15.25 14.13 -1.30
C HIS A 48 -16.12 12.88 -1.48
N TYR A 49 -15.69 11.75 -0.92
CA TYR A 49 -16.46 10.51 -0.97
C TYR A 49 -17.81 10.66 -0.24
N LEU A 50 -17.82 11.21 0.97
CA LEU A 50 -19.05 11.44 1.73
C LEU A 50 -20.01 12.39 1.00
N ASN A 51 -19.47 13.46 0.39
CA ASN A 51 -20.27 14.43 -0.36
C ASN A 51 -20.87 13.81 -1.63
N ALA A 52 -20.12 12.98 -2.35
CA ALA A 52 -20.61 12.28 -3.54
C ALA A 52 -21.74 11.30 -3.19
N ARG A 53 -21.55 10.47 -2.16
CA ARG A 53 -22.57 9.52 -1.68
C ARG A 53 -23.84 10.22 -1.18
N GLN A 54 -23.70 11.37 -0.51
CA GLN A 54 -24.84 12.20 -0.09
C GLN A 54 -25.63 12.76 -1.28
N GLN A 55 -24.95 13.16 -2.36
CA GLN A 55 -25.61 13.63 -3.58
C GLN A 55 -26.42 12.52 -4.27
N ASP A 56 -25.92 11.29 -4.23
CA ASP A 56 -26.58 10.12 -4.81
C ASP A 56 -27.67 9.51 -3.88
N ASN A 57 -27.92 10.16 -2.74
CA ASN A 57 -28.90 9.74 -1.73
C ASN A 57 -28.64 8.33 -1.19
N GLU A 58 -27.37 7.91 -1.22
CA GLU A 58 -26.91 6.65 -0.68
C GLU A 58 -26.59 6.81 0.82
N MET A 59 -26.87 5.78 1.61
CA MET A 59 -26.62 5.80 3.05
C MET A 59 -25.11 6.04 3.31
N ALA A 60 -24.75 6.77 4.37
CA ALA A 60 -23.35 6.96 4.74
C ALA A 60 -22.73 5.59 5.13
N TRP A 61 -21.76 5.11 4.35
CA TRP A 61 -21.19 3.77 4.48
C TRP A 61 -19.89 3.72 5.28
N ASP A 62 -19.57 2.50 5.72
CA ASP A 62 -18.50 2.12 6.65
C ASP A 62 -17.10 2.31 6.05
N TYR A 63 -16.09 2.40 6.92
CA TYR A 63 -14.66 2.54 6.59
C TYR A 63 -14.17 1.50 5.56
N LEU A 64 -14.76 0.30 5.55
CA LEU A 64 -14.42 -0.78 4.62
C LEU A 64 -14.75 -0.42 3.15
N ASP A 65 -15.90 0.18 2.87
CA ASP A 65 -16.29 0.54 1.50
C ASP A 65 -15.44 1.67 0.94
N PHE A 66 -15.12 2.65 1.79
CA PHE A 66 -14.19 3.71 1.43
C PHE A 66 -12.79 3.14 1.12
N ARG A 67 -12.30 2.22 1.94
CA ARG A 67 -11.00 1.57 1.74
C ARG A 67 -10.97 0.80 0.42
N ASP A 68 -12.03 0.06 0.10
CA ASP A 68 -12.10 -0.74 -1.13
C ASP A 68 -12.17 0.17 -2.37
N THR A 69 -12.99 1.22 -2.33
CA THR A 69 -13.03 2.25 -3.38
C THR A 69 -11.66 2.91 -3.58
N LEU A 70 -10.99 3.26 -2.48
CA LEU A 70 -9.65 3.84 -2.54
C LEU A 70 -8.64 2.83 -3.12
N ALA A 71 -8.76 1.55 -2.78
CA ALA A 71 -7.89 0.50 -3.28
C ALA A 71 -8.00 0.34 -4.81
N GLU A 72 -9.22 0.38 -5.33
CA GLU A 72 -9.48 0.36 -6.78
C GLU A 72 -8.83 1.56 -7.46
N VAL A 73 -9.12 2.78 -7.00
CA VAL A 73 -8.58 4.02 -7.58
C VAL A 73 -7.04 4.04 -7.53
N VAL A 74 -6.45 3.66 -6.40
CA VAL A 74 -4.99 3.59 -6.26
C VAL A 74 -4.39 2.57 -7.22
N THR A 75 -5.00 1.39 -7.33
CA THR A 75 -4.50 0.30 -8.17
C THR A 75 -4.56 0.66 -9.66
N ASP A 76 -5.62 1.33 -10.08
CA ASP A 76 -5.89 1.69 -11.47
C ASP A 76 -5.11 2.91 -11.94
N VAL A 77 -5.03 3.95 -11.10
CA VAL A 77 -4.42 5.24 -11.50
C VAL A 77 -2.90 5.22 -11.32
N ILE A 78 -2.41 4.68 -10.21
CA ILE A 78 -1.01 4.89 -9.77
C ILE A 78 -0.28 3.58 -9.47
N GLY A 79 -1.01 2.48 -9.25
CA GLY A 79 -0.46 1.22 -8.78
C GLY A 79 0.51 0.56 -9.78
N ALA A 80 0.28 0.72 -11.09
CA ALA A 80 1.22 0.25 -12.10
C ALA A 80 2.55 1.01 -12.08
N SER A 81 2.50 2.34 -11.87
CA SER A 81 3.68 3.18 -11.78
C SER A 81 4.51 2.85 -10.54
N LEU A 82 3.87 2.85 -9.36
CA LEU A 82 4.52 2.50 -8.09
C LEU A 82 5.19 1.13 -8.14
N TRP A 83 4.50 0.12 -8.68
CA TRP A 83 5.05 -1.22 -8.81
C TRP A 83 6.27 -1.27 -9.73
N THR A 84 6.20 -0.58 -10.87
CA THR A 84 7.31 -0.51 -11.82
C THR A 84 8.54 0.15 -11.19
N ASP A 85 8.35 1.20 -10.41
CA ASP A 85 9.47 1.90 -9.78
C ASP A 85 10.05 1.13 -8.59
N ILE A 86 9.23 0.41 -7.82
CA ILE A 86 9.71 -0.51 -6.78
C ILE A 86 10.54 -1.64 -7.40
N GLN A 87 10.15 -2.18 -8.55
CA GLN A 87 10.92 -3.23 -9.23
C GLN A 87 12.32 -2.78 -9.64
N ARG A 88 12.53 -1.47 -9.84
CA ARG A 88 13.83 -0.87 -10.19
C ARG A 88 14.73 -0.64 -8.97
N GLN A 89 14.22 -0.80 -7.75
CA GLN A 89 14.99 -0.55 -6.55
C GLN A 89 16.04 -1.66 -6.31
N PRO A 90 17.25 -1.31 -5.85
CA PRO A 90 18.34 -2.30 -5.66
C PRO A 90 18.03 -3.33 -4.56
N TRP A 91 17.16 -2.98 -3.61
CA TRP A 91 16.69 -3.84 -2.54
C TRP A 91 15.52 -4.75 -2.96
N PHE A 92 14.93 -4.54 -4.14
CA PHE A 92 13.83 -5.37 -4.63
C PHE A 92 14.28 -6.82 -4.87
N ARG A 93 13.41 -7.77 -4.52
CA ARG A 93 13.63 -9.21 -4.73
C ARG A 93 12.35 -9.86 -5.25
N LYS A 94 12.38 -10.24 -6.53
CA LYS A 94 11.28 -10.95 -7.20
C LYS A 94 10.93 -12.24 -6.42
N GLY A 95 9.66 -12.40 -6.07
CA GLY A 95 9.15 -13.57 -5.33
C GLY A 95 9.17 -13.44 -3.80
N LEU A 96 9.72 -12.35 -3.24
CA LEU A 96 9.60 -12.02 -1.82
C LEU A 96 8.64 -10.87 -1.55
N LEU A 97 8.42 -10.01 -2.56
CA LEU A 97 7.41 -8.95 -2.55
C LEU A 97 6.40 -9.24 -3.67
N ASN A 98 5.11 -9.05 -3.42
CA ASN A 98 4.07 -9.10 -4.44
C ASN A 98 3.44 -7.70 -4.61
N ARG A 99 2.71 -7.51 -5.71
CA ARG A 99 2.10 -6.21 -6.04
C ARG A 99 1.02 -5.84 -5.02
N ASP A 100 0.16 -6.80 -4.68
CA ASP A 100 -1.00 -6.56 -3.82
C ASP A 100 -0.57 -6.11 -2.42
N GLU A 101 0.50 -6.69 -1.84
CA GLU A 101 1.05 -6.24 -0.55
C GLU A 101 1.60 -4.82 -0.60
N VAL A 102 2.16 -4.40 -1.73
CA VAL A 102 2.63 -3.03 -1.91
C VAL A 102 1.45 -2.07 -2.00
N MET A 103 0.39 -2.43 -2.74
CA MET A 103 -0.82 -1.61 -2.85
C MET A 103 -1.52 -1.48 -1.51
N ASP A 104 -1.74 -2.59 -0.80
CA ASP A 104 -2.32 -2.60 0.54
C ASP A 104 -1.53 -1.71 1.50
N ARG A 105 -0.19 -1.82 1.47
CA ARG A 105 0.68 -1.01 2.30
C ARG A 105 0.64 0.47 1.93
N MET A 106 0.54 0.81 0.64
CA MET A 106 0.35 2.17 0.17
C MET A 106 -0.97 2.76 0.69
N ILE A 107 -2.07 2.02 0.57
CA ILE A 107 -3.38 2.45 1.06
C ILE A 107 -3.33 2.64 2.57
N SER A 108 -2.76 1.70 3.32
CA SER A 108 -2.60 1.84 4.77
C SER A 108 -1.77 3.06 5.15
N LEU A 109 -0.64 3.31 4.47
CA LEU A 109 0.19 4.48 4.73
C LEU A 109 -0.54 5.78 4.38
N PHE A 110 -1.30 5.80 3.29
CA PHE A 110 -2.10 6.95 2.89
C PHE A 110 -3.16 7.28 3.95
N ILE A 111 -3.92 6.28 4.41
CA ILE A 111 -4.96 6.43 5.45
C ILE A 111 -4.36 6.87 6.79
N ILE A 112 -3.21 6.31 7.18
CA ILE A 112 -2.51 6.66 8.43
C ILE A 112 -1.95 8.10 8.40
N GLY A 113 -2.00 8.78 7.25
CA GLY A 113 -1.53 10.15 7.13
C GLY A 113 -0.04 10.23 6.81
N ALA A 114 0.47 9.35 5.95
CA ALA A 114 1.81 9.52 5.35
C ALA A 114 2.01 10.89 4.65
N ALA A 115 0.93 11.60 4.32
CA ALA A 115 0.94 12.97 3.84
C ALA A 115 1.06 14.04 4.95
N VAL A 116 1.02 13.65 6.23
CA VAL A 116 0.95 14.56 7.41
C VAL A 116 2.11 14.32 8.38
N ALA A 117 3.20 13.70 7.93
CA ALA A 117 4.43 13.62 8.74
C ALA A 117 5.28 14.90 8.59
N GLU A 118 4.72 16.05 8.99
CA GLU A 118 5.51 17.17 9.49
C GLU A 118 5.12 17.39 10.97
N GLY A 119 6.08 17.05 11.83
CA GLY A 119 6.08 17.19 13.27
C GLY A 119 7.42 16.73 13.82
#